data_AF-A0A352FJR7-F1
#
_entry.id   AF-A0A352FJR7-F1
#
_cell.length_a   1.000
_cell.length_b   1.000
_cell.length_c   1.000
_cell.angle_alpha   90.00
_cell.angle_beta   90.00
_cell.angle_gamma   90.00
#
_symmetry.space_group_name_H-M   'P 1'
#
loop_
_entity.id
_entity.type
_entity.pdbx_description
1 polymer ?
#
loop_
_entity_poly.entity_id
_entity_poly.type
_entity_poly.pdbx_seq_one_letter_code
_entity_poly.pdbx_strand_id
1 'polypeptide(L)'
;MTTTLKLWFSAIKTTLTSVGRLVVFALLYALLLGSAYFFIATREATVWQVVVTYVLLILLPAEFFIFQASILSRALDGKFHWRAITVNAFKCFVVTIPVVLLAWGIYYLLNKWQLRYPPPVLALGVPAGAPKSQPMHWPTLIFGTLRFVIFGVALPLAAIHLWIEVAACNLRESLRSGGKAILGRLGKRFSGAFASESVLIYALGLIFFALVPYLLLFVPVTVKGNKTDFAIFILRLLLTFIFSLIGWIVTVSTLARNASPAPAARQVVAAGVSPGTPGISEVPSPL
;
A
#
# COMPACT_ATOMS: atom_id res chain seq x y z
N MET A 1 -5.71 17.94 12.83
CA MET A 1 -5.57 18.06 11.35
C MET A 1 -4.25 18.71 10.92
N THR A 2 -3.80 19.79 11.56
CA THR A 2 -2.54 20.47 11.20
C THR A 2 -1.29 19.59 11.32
N THR A 3 -1.30 18.59 12.21
CA THR A 3 -0.19 17.63 12.41
C THR A 3 -0.05 16.66 11.24
N THR A 4 -1.13 16.03 10.80
CA THR A 4 -1.13 15.03 9.72
C THR A 4 -0.68 15.63 8.37
N LEU A 5 -1.16 16.84 8.03
CA LEU A 5 -0.71 17.53 6.81
C LEU A 5 0.78 17.86 6.88
N LYS A 6 1.29 18.35 8.02
CA LYS A 6 2.72 18.63 8.20
C LYS A 6 3.58 17.37 8.03
N LEU A 7 3.14 16.24 8.58
CA LEU A 7 3.80 14.94 8.40
C LEU A 7 3.83 14.53 6.93
N TRP A 8 2.71 14.67 6.23
CA TRP A 8 2.58 14.31 4.82
C TRP A 8 3.46 15.19 3.91
N PHE A 9 3.45 16.52 4.10
CA PHE A 9 4.34 17.44 3.37
C PHE A 9 5.82 17.19 3.68
N SER A 10 6.16 16.87 4.93
CA SER A 10 7.52 16.49 5.31
C SER A 10 7.96 15.21 4.61
N ALA A 11 7.07 14.21 4.49
CA ALA A 11 7.33 12.98 3.76
C ALA A 11 7.53 13.24 2.26
N ILE A 12 6.75 14.14 1.63
CA ILE A 12 6.96 14.57 0.24
C ILE A 12 8.33 15.21 0.09
N LYS A 13 8.64 16.22 0.91
CA LYS A 13 9.92 16.94 0.85
C LYS A 13 11.09 15.97 0.98
N THR A 14 11.03 15.07 1.95
CA THR A 14 12.06 14.04 2.17
C THR A 14 12.18 13.07 1.00
N THR A 15 11.06 12.74 0.35
CA THR A 15 11.03 11.85 -0.82
C THR A 15 11.71 12.51 -2.01
N LEU A 16 11.36 13.77 -2.30
CA LEU A 16 11.87 14.54 -3.43
C LEU A 16 13.34 14.95 -3.28
N THR A 17 13.82 15.24 -2.06
CA THR A 17 15.22 15.63 -1.86
C THR A 17 16.22 14.49 -2.02
N SER A 18 15.77 13.23 -1.94
CA SER A 18 16.65 12.06 -2.06
C SER A 18 16.61 11.47 -3.47
N VAL A 19 17.09 12.22 -4.46
CA VAL A 19 16.99 11.88 -5.89
C VAL A 19 17.48 10.46 -6.20
N GLY A 20 18.68 10.07 -5.73
CA GLY A 20 19.22 8.73 -6.02
C GLY A 20 18.32 7.59 -5.53
N ARG A 21 17.65 7.77 -4.39
CA ARG A 21 16.70 6.77 -3.87
C ARG A 21 15.37 6.78 -4.64
N LEU A 22 14.94 7.95 -5.10
CA LEU A 22 13.76 8.08 -5.94
C LEU A 22 13.97 7.39 -7.30
N VAL A 23 15.17 7.47 -7.86
CA VAL A 23 15.55 6.74 -9.08
C VAL A 23 15.43 5.22 -8.86
N VAL A 24 15.94 4.69 -7.75
CA VAL A 24 15.79 3.25 -7.42
C VAL A 24 14.30 2.85 -7.35
N PHE A 25 13.46 3.65 -6.70
CA PHE A 25 12.03 3.37 -6.65
C PHE A 25 11.35 3.47 -8.02
N ALA A 26 11.74 4.45 -8.84
CA ALA A 26 11.23 4.60 -10.20
C ALA A 26 11.60 3.40 -11.07
N LEU A 27 12.83 2.89 -10.97
CA LEU A 27 13.27 1.70 -11.70
C LEU A 27 12.52 0.44 -11.26
N LEU A 28 12.37 0.22 -9.95
CA LEU A 28 11.59 -0.91 -9.43
C LEU A 28 10.11 -0.84 -9.87
N TYR A 29 9.52 0.35 -9.85
CA TYR A 29 8.14 0.55 -10.27
C TYR A 29 7.97 0.43 -11.79
N ALA A 30 8.91 0.93 -12.59
CA ALA A 30 8.92 0.76 -14.04
C ALA A 30 9.09 -0.72 -14.42
N LEU A 31 9.94 -1.46 -13.72
CA LEU A 31 10.08 -2.90 -13.90
C LEU A 31 8.75 -3.62 -13.62
N LEU A 32 8.11 -3.33 -12.48
CA LEU A 32 6.80 -3.88 -12.12
C LEU A 32 5.73 -3.58 -13.18
N LEU A 33 5.65 -2.34 -13.67
CA LEU A 33 4.71 -1.96 -14.72
C LEU A 33 5.03 -2.63 -16.06
N GLY A 34 6.31 -2.78 -16.39
CA GLY A 34 6.77 -3.51 -17.57
C GLY A 34 6.32 -4.97 -17.53
N SER A 35 6.61 -5.67 -16.42
CA SER A 35 6.16 -7.05 -16.18
C SER A 35 4.63 -7.17 -16.25
N ALA A 36 3.89 -6.20 -15.71
CA ALA A 36 2.42 -6.21 -15.73
C ALA A 36 1.88 -5.99 -17.14
N TYR A 37 2.48 -5.08 -17.91
CA TYR A 37 2.15 -4.86 -19.31
C TYR A 37 2.39 -6.12 -20.13
N PHE A 38 3.56 -6.77 -20.00
CA PHE A 38 3.86 -8.01 -20.71
C PHE A 38 2.91 -9.14 -20.33
N PHE A 39 2.53 -9.25 -19.06
CA PHE A 39 1.56 -10.25 -18.60
C PHE A 39 0.18 -10.05 -19.26
N ILE A 40 -0.29 -8.80 -19.37
CA ILE A 40 -1.59 -8.48 -19.98
C ILE A 40 -1.54 -8.57 -21.52
N ALA A 41 -0.43 -8.17 -22.13
CA ALA A 41 -0.24 -8.15 -23.57
C ALA A 41 -0.07 -9.56 -24.15
N THR A 42 0.44 -10.51 -23.36
CA THR A 42 0.57 -11.92 -23.74
C THR A 42 -0.80 -12.58 -23.69
N ARG A 43 -1.60 -12.40 -24.75
CA ARG A 43 -2.87 -13.11 -24.97
C ARG A 43 -2.59 -14.43 -25.71
N GLU A 44 -3.06 -15.54 -25.16
CA GLU A 44 -2.54 -16.88 -25.46
C GLU A 44 -2.89 -17.43 -26.86
N ALA A 45 -1.87 -17.92 -27.59
CA ALA A 45 -2.00 -18.84 -28.73
C ALA A 45 -0.90 -19.92 -28.81
N THR A 46 0.22 -19.82 -28.07
CA THR A 46 1.37 -20.77 -28.17
C THR A 46 1.89 -21.24 -26.80
N VAL A 47 2.51 -22.43 -26.75
CA VAL A 47 3.08 -23.02 -25.51
C VAL A 47 4.11 -22.08 -24.86
N TRP A 48 4.93 -21.39 -25.64
CA TRP A 48 5.92 -20.46 -25.10
C TRP A 48 5.28 -19.26 -24.38
N GLN A 49 4.18 -18.73 -24.91
CA GLN A 49 3.42 -17.66 -24.26
C GLN A 49 2.85 -18.12 -22.92
N VAL A 50 2.34 -19.35 -22.84
CA VAL A 50 1.84 -19.93 -21.58
C VAL A 50 2.95 -20.01 -20.52
N VAL A 51 4.14 -20.48 -20.90
CA VAL A 51 5.30 -20.53 -19.98
C VAL A 51 5.67 -19.13 -19.49
N VAL A 52 5.74 -18.13 -20.39
CA VAL A 52 6.02 -16.74 -20.03
C VAL A 52 4.97 -16.19 -19.07
N THR A 53 3.68 -16.45 -19.32
CA THR A 53 2.57 -16.05 -18.44
C THR A 53 2.71 -16.66 -17.03
N TYR A 54 3.08 -17.94 -16.92
CA TYR A 54 3.31 -18.57 -15.61
C TYR A 54 4.51 -17.97 -14.87
N VAL A 55 5.60 -17.65 -15.56
CA VAL A 55 6.76 -16.97 -14.96
C VAL A 55 6.35 -15.58 -14.46
N LEU A 56 5.64 -14.81 -15.28
CA LEU A 56 5.17 -13.47 -14.92
C LEU A 56 4.15 -13.49 -13.77
N LEU A 57 3.33 -14.54 -13.66
CA LEU A 57 2.40 -14.74 -12.54
C LEU A 57 3.12 -14.80 -11.18
N ILE A 58 4.34 -15.36 -11.14
CA ILE A 58 5.18 -15.44 -9.94
C ILE A 58 6.04 -14.17 -9.79
N LEU A 59 6.55 -13.64 -10.89
CA LEU A 59 7.44 -12.48 -10.90
C LEU A 59 6.73 -11.21 -10.43
N LEU A 60 5.49 -10.98 -10.87
CA LEU A 60 4.69 -9.81 -10.49
C LEU A 60 4.54 -9.61 -8.97
N PRO A 61 4.05 -10.60 -8.20
CA PRO A 61 3.98 -10.45 -6.75
C PRO A 61 5.38 -10.31 -6.13
N ALA A 62 6.40 -11.01 -6.64
CA ALA A 62 7.76 -10.87 -6.13
C ALA A 62 8.30 -9.43 -6.29
N GLU A 63 8.17 -8.84 -7.49
CA GLU A 63 8.54 -7.46 -7.78
C GLU A 63 7.75 -6.46 -6.93
N PHE A 64 6.44 -6.68 -6.81
CA PHE A 64 5.57 -5.86 -5.96
C PHE A 64 6.06 -5.85 -4.51
N PHE A 65 6.34 -7.01 -3.92
CA PHE A 65 6.80 -7.08 -2.52
C PHE A 65 8.23 -6.58 -2.32
N ILE A 66 9.12 -6.74 -3.30
CA ILE A 66 10.45 -6.08 -3.28
C ILE A 66 10.28 -4.57 -3.26
N PHE A 67 9.37 -4.03 -4.07
CA PHE A 67 9.05 -2.61 -4.08
C PHE A 67 8.48 -2.14 -2.73
N GLN A 68 7.48 -2.85 -2.17
CA GLN A 68 6.93 -2.52 -0.84
C GLN A 68 8.00 -2.56 0.27
N ALA A 69 8.80 -3.62 0.31
CA ALA A 69 9.86 -3.79 1.32
C ALA A 69 10.95 -2.72 1.19
N SER A 70 11.26 -2.28 -0.03
CA SER A 70 12.21 -1.19 -0.28
C SER A 70 11.70 0.14 0.28
N ILE A 71 10.39 0.44 0.12
CA ILE A 71 9.77 1.65 0.69
C ILE A 71 9.81 1.58 2.22
N LEU A 72 9.43 0.44 2.80
CA LEU A 72 9.41 0.25 4.25
C LEU A 72 10.81 0.32 4.87
N SER A 73 11.81 -0.35 4.27
CA SER A 73 13.22 -0.29 4.71
C SER A 73 13.73 1.15 4.74
N ARG A 74 13.38 1.95 3.73
CA ARG A 74 13.74 3.38 3.71
C ARG A 74 12.99 4.17 4.77
N ALA A 75 11.69 3.90 4.95
CA ALA A 75 10.85 4.66 5.87
C ALA A 75 11.22 4.42 7.34
N LEU A 76 11.60 3.18 7.68
CA LEU A 76 11.95 2.75 9.03
C LEU A 76 13.43 3.01 9.36
N ASP A 77 14.36 2.57 8.49
CA ASP A 77 15.80 2.56 8.80
C ASP A 77 16.59 3.66 8.06
N GLY A 78 15.98 4.32 7.07
CA GLY A 78 16.63 5.34 6.25
C GLY A 78 17.74 4.82 5.33
N LYS A 79 17.96 3.49 5.25
CA LYS A 79 19.02 2.82 4.48
C LYS A 79 18.46 1.72 3.57
N PHE A 80 19.19 1.40 2.50
CA PHE A 80 18.90 0.29 1.58
C PHE A 80 19.84 -0.88 1.85
N HIS A 81 19.33 -1.96 2.44
CA HIS A 81 20.06 -3.20 2.59
C HIS A 81 19.34 -4.28 1.78
N TRP A 82 19.82 -4.61 0.57
CA TRP A 82 19.14 -5.54 -0.35
C TRP A 82 18.83 -6.90 0.25
N ARG A 83 19.72 -7.43 1.10
CA ARG A 83 19.48 -8.68 1.85
C ARG A 83 18.31 -8.54 2.83
N ALA A 84 18.19 -7.40 3.53
CA ALA A 84 17.06 -7.17 4.43
C ALA A 84 15.77 -6.93 3.65
N ILE A 85 15.83 -6.21 2.53
CA ILE A 85 14.70 -5.94 1.64
C ILE A 85 14.11 -7.23 1.09
N THR A 86 14.93 -8.15 0.59
CA THR A 86 14.47 -9.45 0.05
C THR A 86 13.82 -10.31 1.13
N VAL A 87 14.43 -10.39 2.33
CA VAL A 87 13.84 -11.09 3.47
C VAL A 87 12.51 -10.46 3.88
N ASN A 88 12.45 -9.13 3.99
CA ASN A 88 11.21 -8.42 4.35
C ASN A 88 10.14 -8.54 3.26
N ALA A 89 10.51 -8.57 1.97
CA ALA A 89 9.59 -8.81 0.87
C ALA A 89 8.93 -10.17 1.00
N PHE A 90 9.71 -11.22 1.28
CA PHE A 90 9.17 -12.55 1.52
C PHE A 90 8.23 -12.58 2.74
N LYS A 91 8.60 -11.90 3.83
CA LYS A 91 7.70 -11.78 4.99
C LYS A 91 6.39 -11.09 4.64
N CYS A 92 6.46 -9.98 3.91
CA CYS A 92 5.28 -9.24 3.45
C CYS A 92 4.40 -10.11 2.54
N PHE A 93 5.00 -10.90 1.65
CA PHE A 93 4.27 -11.87 0.82
C PHE A 93 3.51 -12.87 1.68
N VAL A 94 4.20 -13.57 2.59
CA VAL A 94 3.61 -14.59 3.47
C VAL A 94 2.47 -14.01 4.30
N VAL A 95 2.66 -12.82 4.88
CA VAL A 95 1.65 -12.21 5.74
C VAL A 95 0.45 -11.67 4.96
N THR A 96 0.58 -11.49 3.64
CA THR A 96 -0.52 -11.04 2.77
C THR A 96 -1.46 -12.19 2.40
N ILE A 97 -1.00 -13.44 2.41
CA ILE A 97 -1.82 -14.63 2.11
C ILE A 97 -3.13 -14.65 2.92
N PRO A 98 -3.13 -14.54 4.27
CA PRO A 98 -4.38 -14.54 5.04
C PRO A 98 -5.27 -13.33 4.71
N VAL A 99 -4.70 -12.17 4.35
CA VAL A 99 -5.45 -10.99 3.94
C VAL A 99 -6.15 -11.24 2.60
N VAL A 100 -5.47 -11.89 1.64
CA VAL A 100 -6.03 -12.25 0.34
C VAL A 100 -7.15 -13.29 0.49
N LEU A 101 -6.96 -14.30 1.34
CA LEU A 101 -8.01 -15.28 1.64
C LEU A 101 -9.25 -14.62 2.27
N LEU A 102 -9.03 -13.67 3.20
CA LEU A 102 -10.11 -12.89 3.78
C LEU A 102 -10.83 -12.03 2.73
N ALA A 103 -10.06 -11.35 1.86
CA ALA A 103 -10.60 -10.55 0.77
C ALA A 103 -11.47 -11.39 -0.18
N TRP A 104 -10.98 -12.58 -0.54
CA TRP A 104 -11.70 -13.52 -1.39
C TRP A 104 -13.00 -14.02 -0.72
N GLY A 105 -12.96 -14.35 0.57
CA GLY A 105 -14.15 -14.71 1.34
C GLY A 105 -15.19 -13.60 1.39
N ILE A 106 -14.79 -12.36 1.66
CA ILE A 106 -15.69 -11.20 1.66
C ILE A 106 -16.26 -10.97 0.25
N TYR A 107 -15.44 -11.08 -0.79
CA TYR A 107 -15.87 -10.95 -2.18
C TYR A 107 -16.95 -11.98 -2.53
N TYR A 108 -16.73 -13.25 -2.17
CA TYR A 108 -17.71 -14.31 -2.34
C TYR A 108 -19.02 -14.03 -1.62
N LEU A 109 -18.97 -13.59 -0.36
CA LEU A 109 -20.17 -13.25 0.43
C LEU A 109 -20.94 -12.07 -0.17
N LEU A 110 -20.23 -11.01 -0.59
CA LEU A 110 -20.84 -9.85 -1.24
C LEU A 110 -21.51 -10.23 -2.56
N ASN A 111 -20.87 -11.06 -3.39
CA ASN A 111 -21.47 -11.56 -4.61
C ASN A 111 -22.73 -12.39 -4.32
N LYS A 112 -22.65 -13.31 -3.36
CA LYS A 112 -23.78 -14.15 -2.95
C LYS A 112 -24.94 -13.30 -2.42
N TRP A 113 -24.65 -12.23 -1.70
CA TRP A 113 -25.67 -11.30 -1.20
C TRP A 113 -26.27 -10.44 -2.32
N GLN A 114 -25.43 -9.95 -3.26
CA GLN A 114 -25.89 -9.16 -4.40
C GLN A 114 -26.85 -9.94 -5.31
N LEU A 115 -26.74 -11.28 -5.40
CA LEU A 115 -27.69 -12.10 -6.16
C LEU A 115 -29.15 -11.95 -5.69
N ARG A 116 -29.39 -11.46 -4.46
CA ARG A 116 -30.75 -11.16 -3.95
C ARG A 116 -31.32 -9.84 -4.50
N TYR A 117 -30.51 -9.04 -5.17
CA TYR A 117 -30.85 -7.74 -5.73
C TYR A 117 -30.34 -7.66 -7.18
N PRO A 118 -30.96 -8.43 -8.12
CA PRO A 118 -30.49 -8.50 -9.49
C PRO A 118 -30.48 -7.09 -10.12
N PRO A 119 -29.42 -6.73 -10.87
CA PRO A 119 -29.37 -5.45 -11.53
C PRO A 119 -30.50 -5.36 -12.56
N PRO A 120 -31.06 -4.16 -12.81
CA PRO A 120 -32.03 -3.98 -13.87
C PRO A 120 -31.39 -4.40 -15.20
N VAL A 121 -32.08 -5.27 -15.94
CA VAL A 121 -31.63 -5.70 -17.26
C VAL A 121 -31.63 -4.48 -18.15
N LEU A 122 -30.43 -3.97 -18.48
CA LEU A 122 -30.30 -2.93 -19.49
C LEU A 122 -30.76 -3.54 -20.81
N ALA A 123 -31.91 -3.10 -21.31
CA ALA A 123 -32.35 -3.45 -22.65
C ALA A 123 -31.26 -2.96 -23.63
N LEU A 124 -30.47 -3.88 -24.18
CA LEU A 124 -29.40 -3.61 -25.15
C LEU A 124 -29.95 -3.11 -26.51
N GLY A 125 -31.26 -2.92 -26.63
CA GLY A 125 -31.85 -2.30 -27.81
C GLY A 125 -31.43 -0.84 -27.88
N VAL A 126 -30.77 -0.45 -28.98
CA VAL A 126 -30.49 0.93 -29.33
C VAL A 126 -31.83 1.66 -29.45
N PRO A 127 -32.26 2.47 -28.46
CA PRO A 127 -33.49 3.22 -28.62
C PRO A 127 -33.23 4.30 -29.66
N ALA A 128 -34.09 4.42 -30.68
CA ALA A 128 -34.02 5.45 -31.71
C ALA A 128 -34.35 6.87 -31.20
N GLY A 129 -34.15 7.14 -29.90
CA GLY A 129 -34.51 8.41 -29.26
C GLY A 129 -33.55 8.77 -28.14
N ALA A 130 -33.67 10.00 -27.63
CA ALA A 130 -32.85 10.49 -26.53
C ALA A 130 -32.95 9.54 -25.31
N PRO A 131 -31.82 9.18 -24.68
CA PRO A 131 -31.79 8.25 -23.56
C PRO A 131 -32.64 8.81 -22.41
N LYS A 132 -33.72 8.10 -22.06
CA LYS A 132 -34.51 8.44 -20.87
C LYS A 132 -33.64 8.21 -19.62
N SER A 133 -33.73 9.12 -18.65
CA SER A 133 -33.07 8.95 -17.35
C SER A 133 -33.56 7.65 -16.71
N GLN A 134 -32.68 6.66 -16.59
CA GLN A 134 -33.00 5.44 -15.88
C GLN A 134 -32.95 5.72 -14.37
N PRO A 135 -33.94 5.23 -13.58
CA PRO A 135 -33.92 5.41 -12.14
C PRO A 135 -32.66 4.75 -11.56
N MET A 136 -32.00 5.44 -10.64
CA MET A 136 -30.79 4.94 -9.99
C MET A 136 -31.11 3.67 -9.19
N HIS A 137 -30.45 2.56 -9.53
CA HIS A 137 -30.59 1.31 -8.78
C HIS A 137 -29.74 1.35 -7.50
N TRP A 138 -30.34 1.83 -6.41
CA TRP A 138 -29.68 1.97 -5.10
C TRP A 138 -28.90 0.74 -4.62
N PRO A 139 -29.40 -0.51 -4.75
CA PRO A 139 -28.63 -1.68 -4.33
C PRO A 139 -27.29 -1.79 -5.07
N THR A 140 -27.26 -1.55 -6.38
CA THR A 140 -26.02 -1.57 -7.17
C THR A 140 -25.04 -0.52 -6.66
N LEU A 141 -25.52 0.69 -6.37
CA LEU A 141 -24.69 1.76 -5.82
C LEU A 141 -24.12 1.36 -4.46
N ILE A 142 -24.95 0.86 -3.54
CA ILE A 142 -24.54 0.44 -2.19
C ILE A 142 -23.50 -0.68 -2.27
N PHE A 143 -23.73 -1.74 -3.07
CA PHE A 143 -22.75 -2.82 -3.22
C PHE A 143 -21.45 -2.33 -3.90
N GLY A 144 -21.56 -1.42 -4.87
CA GLY A 144 -20.40 -0.78 -5.51
C GLY A 144 -19.57 0.02 -4.51
N THR A 145 -20.22 0.88 -3.73
CA THR A 145 -19.58 1.67 -2.66
C THR A 145 -18.97 0.76 -1.60
N LEU A 146 -19.69 -0.28 -1.16
CA LEU A 146 -19.19 -1.22 -0.16
C LEU A 146 -17.95 -1.98 -0.65
N ARG A 147 -17.95 -2.46 -1.90
CA ARG A 147 -16.77 -3.06 -2.53
C ARG A 147 -15.62 -2.08 -2.60
N PHE A 148 -15.88 -0.85 -3.01
CA PHE A 148 -14.85 0.19 -3.09
C PHE A 148 -14.23 0.48 -1.71
N VAL A 149 -15.06 0.64 -0.67
CA VAL A 149 -14.57 0.88 0.70
C VAL A 149 -13.78 -0.32 1.20
N ILE A 150 -14.27 -1.54 1.02
CA ILE A 150 -13.60 -2.75 1.53
C ILE A 150 -12.30 -3.03 0.76
N PHE A 151 -12.34 -3.11 -0.56
CA PHE A 151 -11.21 -3.53 -1.39
C PHE A 151 -10.27 -2.38 -1.77
N GLY A 152 -10.77 -1.15 -1.87
CA GLY A 152 -9.98 0.03 -2.22
C GLY A 152 -9.41 0.77 -1.01
N VAL A 153 -10.05 0.67 0.17
CA VAL A 153 -9.64 1.42 1.38
C VAL A 153 -9.25 0.48 2.51
N ALA A 154 -10.19 -0.33 3.02
CA ALA A 154 -9.99 -1.05 4.26
C ALA A 154 -8.91 -2.14 4.17
N LEU A 155 -8.98 -3.01 3.16
CA LEU A 155 -8.03 -4.11 2.98
C LEU A 155 -6.61 -3.64 2.63
N PRO A 156 -6.39 -2.69 1.70
CA PRO A 156 -5.06 -2.15 1.45
C PRO A 156 -4.45 -1.48 2.70
N LEU A 157 -5.24 -0.71 3.44
CA LEU A 157 -4.79 -0.06 4.67
C LEU A 157 -4.38 -1.09 5.73
N ALA A 158 -5.23 -2.11 5.94
CA ALA A 158 -4.95 -3.27 6.76
C ALA A 158 -3.64 -3.96 6.36
N ALA A 159 -3.43 -4.20 5.06
CA ALA A 159 -2.24 -4.84 4.53
C ALA A 159 -0.98 -4.00 4.78
N ILE A 160 -1.03 -2.69 4.54
CA ILE A 160 0.11 -1.79 4.78
C ILE A 160 0.53 -1.82 6.26
N HIS A 161 -0.42 -1.72 7.19
CA HIS A 161 -0.12 -1.80 8.62
C HIS A 161 0.50 -3.13 9.01
N LEU A 162 0.05 -4.23 8.40
CA LEU A 162 0.61 -5.54 8.62
C LEU A 162 2.05 -5.65 8.06
N TRP A 163 2.31 -5.09 6.88
CA TRP A 163 3.66 -5.03 6.30
C TRP A 163 4.61 -4.20 7.16
N ILE A 164 4.15 -3.05 7.68
CA ILE A 164 4.96 -2.21 8.58
C ILE A 164 5.38 -3.00 9.83
N GLU A 165 4.43 -3.68 10.48
CA GLU A 165 4.71 -4.45 11.70
C GLU A 165 5.71 -5.58 11.43
N VAL A 166 5.50 -6.32 10.34
CA VAL A 166 6.34 -7.45 9.97
C VAL A 166 7.74 -7.03 9.50
N ALA A 167 7.85 -5.87 8.85
CA ALA A 167 9.13 -5.28 8.48
C ALA A 167 9.92 -4.81 9.72
N ALA A 168 9.22 -4.33 10.76
CA ALA A 168 9.84 -3.90 12.02
C ALA A 168 10.24 -5.08 12.94
N CYS A 169 9.64 -6.27 12.78
CA CYS A 169 9.92 -7.43 13.64
C CYS A 169 11.04 -8.33 13.12
N ASN A 170 11.83 -8.87 14.06
CA ASN A 170 12.75 -9.97 13.79
C ASN A 170 11.97 -11.26 13.48
N LEU A 171 12.29 -11.90 12.34
CA LEU A 171 11.61 -13.13 11.90
C LEU A 171 11.63 -14.22 12.98
N ARG A 172 12.79 -14.34 13.65
CA ARG A 172 13.05 -15.37 14.67
C ARG A 172 12.13 -15.22 15.88
N GLU A 173 11.87 -13.99 16.31
CA GLU A 173 10.96 -13.70 17.42
C GLU A 173 9.50 -13.97 17.04
N SER A 174 9.12 -13.61 15.80
CA SER A 174 7.79 -13.86 15.28
C SER A 174 7.48 -15.36 15.23
N LEU A 175 8.40 -16.17 14.70
CA LEU A 175 8.25 -17.63 14.65
C LEU A 175 8.19 -18.27 16.04
N ARG A 176 9.03 -17.82 16.98
CA ARG A 176 9.08 -18.39 18.34
C ARG A 176 7.80 -18.12 19.15
N SER A 177 7.11 -17.02 18.88
CA SER A 177 5.89 -16.63 19.59
C SER A 177 4.64 -17.44 19.21
N GLY A 178 4.70 -18.25 18.14
CA GLY A 178 3.59 -19.09 17.68
C GLY A 178 2.42 -18.34 17.03
N GLY A 179 1.56 -19.07 16.33
CA GLY A 179 0.46 -18.49 15.52
C GLY A 179 -0.58 -17.70 16.35
N LYS A 180 -0.88 -18.13 17.58
CA LYS A 180 -1.84 -17.44 18.47
C LYS A 180 -1.36 -16.03 18.85
N ALA A 181 -0.07 -15.85 19.14
CA ALA A 181 0.47 -14.54 19.47
C ALA A 181 0.51 -13.61 18.25
N ILE A 182 0.69 -14.16 17.05
CA ILE A 182 0.61 -13.41 15.79
C ILE A 182 -0.82 -12.91 15.58
N LEU A 183 -1.82 -13.79 15.70
CA LEU A 183 -3.24 -13.44 15.56
C LEU A 183 -3.72 -12.41 16.61
N GLY A 184 -3.31 -12.57 17.88
CA GLY A 184 -3.64 -11.60 18.92
C GLY A 184 -3.04 -10.21 18.67
N ARG A 185 -1.79 -10.16 18.19
CA ARG A 185 -1.14 -8.89 17.80
C ARG A 185 -1.80 -8.26 16.59
N LEU A 186 -2.15 -9.06 15.57
CA LEU A 186 -2.92 -8.64 14.41
C LEU A 186 -4.21 -7.92 14.83
N GLY A 187 -5.03 -8.54 15.68
CA GLY A 187 -6.28 -7.96 16.16
C GLY A 187 -6.09 -6.59 16.83
N LYS A 188 -5.14 -6.48 17.76
CA LYS A 188 -4.83 -5.21 18.45
C LYS A 188 -4.27 -4.14 17.50
N ARG A 189 -3.63 -4.54 16.40
CA ARG A 189 -3.07 -3.60 15.41
C ARG A 189 -4.09 -3.17 14.38
N PHE A 190 -5.07 -4.01 14.03
CA PHE A 190 -6.17 -3.61 13.15
C PHE A 190 -6.96 -2.43 13.74
N SER A 191 -7.19 -2.38 15.05
CA SER A 191 -7.82 -1.21 15.67
C SER A 191 -6.98 0.07 15.50
N GLY A 192 -5.65 -0.06 15.45
CA GLY A 192 -4.75 1.05 15.12
C GLY A 192 -4.71 1.39 13.63
N ALA A 193 -4.88 0.40 12.75
CA ALA A 193 -4.91 0.60 11.30
C ALA A 193 -6.08 1.50 10.86
N PHE A 194 -7.21 1.39 11.55
CA PHE A 194 -8.40 2.21 11.34
C PHE A 194 -8.46 3.46 12.23
N ALA A 195 -7.34 3.86 12.84
CA ALA A 195 -7.25 5.17 13.48
C ALA A 195 -7.56 6.27 12.46
N SER A 196 -8.27 7.31 12.89
CA SER A 196 -8.70 8.41 12.02
C SER A 196 -7.53 9.06 11.26
N GLU A 197 -6.35 9.14 11.90
CA GLU A 197 -5.14 9.64 11.27
C GLU A 197 -4.62 8.73 10.14
N SER A 198 -4.57 7.42 10.35
CA SER A 198 -4.16 6.46 9.30
C SER A 198 -5.11 6.49 8.11
N VAL A 199 -6.42 6.54 8.38
CA VAL A 199 -7.45 6.66 7.34
C VAL A 199 -7.30 7.97 6.56
N LEU A 200 -7.02 9.10 7.25
CA LEU A 200 -6.80 10.39 6.61
C LEU A 200 -5.53 10.39 5.74
N ILE A 201 -4.42 9.84 6.24
CA ILE A 201 -3.17 9.71 5.47
C ILE A 201 -3.40 8.87 4.21
N TYR A 202 -4.11 7.75 4.34
CA TYR A 202 -4.41 6.88 3.21
C TYR A 202 -5.37 7.52 2.23
N ALA A 203 -6.41 8.23 2.69
CA ALA A 203 -7.35 8.95 1.83
C ALA A 203 -6.63 10.05 1.02
N LEU A 204 -5.75 10.82 1.64
CA LEU A 204 -4.88 11.78 0.93
C LEU A 204 -4.01 11.06 -0.09
N GLY A 205 -3.38 9.95 0.31
CA GLY A 205 -2.63 9.09 -0.59
C GLY A 205 -3.43 8.68 -1.82
N LEU A 206 -4.62 8.13 -1.60
CA LEU A 206 -5.51 7.59 -2.64
C LEU A 206 -5.90 8.66 -3.67
N ILE A 207 -6.04 9.92 -3.25
CA ILE A 207 -6.23 11.02 -4.19
C ILE A 207 -5.03 11.14 -5.14
N PHE A 208 -3.81 11.10 -4.60
CA PHE A 208 -2.59 11.27 -5.39
C PHE A 208 -2.20 10.05 -6.23
N PHE A 209 -2.25 8.84 -5.67
CA PHE A 209 -1.78 7.66 -6.40
C PHE A 209 -2.85 6.93 -7.21
N ALA A 210 -4.14 7.23 -7.01
CA ALA A 210 -5.22 6.59 -7.75
C ALA A 210 -6.13 7.59 -8.48
N LEU A 211 -6.72 8.57 -7.77
CA LEU A 211 -7.69 9.47 -8.38
C LEU A 211 -7.06 10.39 -9.44
N VAL A 212 -5.93 11.05 -9.14
CA VAL A 212 -5.24 11.92 -10.09
C VAL A 212 -4.77 11.14 -11.33
N PRO A 213 -4.06 10.00 -11.21
CA PRO A 213 -3.75 9.11 -12.33
C PRO A 213 -4.97 8.70 -13.15
N TYR A 214 -6.08 8.34 -12.49
CA TYR A 214 -7.33 7.99 -13.18
C TYR A 214 -7.85 9.16 -14.01
N LEU A 215 -7.94 10.36 -13.43
CA LEU A 215 -8.38 11.56 -14.16
C LEU A 215 -7.43 11.86 -15.33
N LEU A 216 -6.13 11.75 -15.10
CA LEU A 216 -5.12 11.94 -16.14
C LEU A 216 -5.26 10.95 -17.29
N LEU A 217 -5.68 9.70 -17.06
CA LEU A 217 -5.81 8.69 -18.13
C LEU A 217 -7.17 8.70 -18.84
N PHE A 218 -8.26 9.03 -18.13
CA PHE A 218 -9.61 8.82 -18.64
C PHE A 218 -10.38 10.10 -18.98
N VAL A 219 -9.95 11.28 -18.51
CA VAL A 219 -10.58 12.54 -18.94
C VAL A 219 -10.14 12.86 -20.37
N PRO A 220 -11.07 12.94 -21.34
CA PRO A 220 -10.72 13.22 -22.73
C PRO A 220 -10.21 14.65 -22.86
N VAL A 221 -9.09 14.81 -23.55
CA VAL A 221 -8.52 16.12 -23.93
C VAL A 221 -8.51 16.17 -25.45
N THR A 222 -9.35 17.02 -26.03
CA THR A 222 -9.42 17.20 -27.49
C THR A 222 -8.42 18.26 -27.90
N VAL A 223 -7.31 17.86 -28.52
CA VAL A 223 -6.34 18.77 -29.13
C VAL A 223 -6.37 18.60 -30.65
N LYS A 224 -6.09 19.68 -31.37
CA LYS A 224 -6.00 19.62 -32.83
C LYS A 224 -4.56 19.23 -33.20
N GLY A 225 -4.40 18.11 -33.90
CA GLY A 225 -3.15 17.71 -34.56
C GLY A 225 -2.54 16.41 -34.04
N ASN A 226 -2.08 15.56 -34.96
CA ASN A 226 -1.56 14.23 -34.62
C ASN A 226 -0.30 14.28 -33.72
N LYS A 227 0.62 15.23 -33.97
CA LYS A 227 1.86 15.37 -33.17
C LYS A 227 1.59 15.85 -31.75
N THR A 228 0.66 16.78 -31.60
CA THR A 228 0.25 17.34 -30.30
C THR A 228 -0.53 16.30 -29.49
N ASP A 229 -1.39 15.51 -30.14
CA ASP A 229 -2.12 14.41 -29.49
C ASP A 229 -1.17 13.36 -28.93
N PHE A 230 -0.15 12.93 -29.71
CA PHE A 230 0.86 12.00 -29.24
C PHE A 230 1.70 12.56 -28.08
N ALA A 231 2.14 13.82 -28.18
CA ALA A 231 2.91 14.47 -27.10
C ALA A 231 2.11 14.56 -25.80
N ILE A 232 0.82 14.92 -25.88
CA ILE A 232 -0.09 14.98 -24.72
C ILE A 232 -0.31 13.59 -24.14
N PHE A 233 -0.46 12.56 -24.99
CA PHE A 233 -0.56 11.18 -24.51
C PHE A 233 0.68 10.76 -23.70
N ILE A 234 1.88 11.00 -24.22
CA ILE A 234 3.14 10.70 -23.49
C ILE A 234 3.21 11.49 -22.18
N LEU A 235 2.87 12.78 -22.20
CA LEU A 235 2.85 13.60 -20.99
C LEU A 235 1.88 13.05 -19.94
N ARG A 236 0.68 12.62 -20.35
CA ARG A 236 -0.32 12.02 -19.46
C ARG A 236 0.19 10.73 -18.85
N LEU A 237 0.87 9.88 -19.62
CA LEU A 237 1.51 8.66 -19.11
C LEU A 237 2.61 8.97 -18.08
N LEU A 238 3.48 9.95 -18.38
CA LEU A 238 4.55 10.36 -17.47
C LEU A 238 3.99 10.94 -16.16
N LEU A 239 3.00 11.82 -16.23
CA LEU A 239 2.34 12.37 -15.05
C LEU A 239 1.65 11.28 -14.23
N THR A 240 0.93 10.36 -14.89
CA THR A 240 0.30 9.20 -14.24
C THR A 240 1.33 8.36 -13.51
N PHE A 241 2.46 8.06 -14.15
CA PHE A 241 3.57 7.32 -13.55
C PHE A 241 4.10 8.04 -12.30
N ILE A 242 4.41 9.34 -12.42
CA ILE A 242 4.96 10.15 -11.33
C ILE A 242 3.99 10.24 -10.14
N PHE A 243 2.72 10.56 -10.39
CA PHE A 243 1.72 10.70 -9.33
C PHE A 243 1.43 9.36 -8.63
N SER A 244 1.33 8.26 -9.40
CA SER A 244 1.15 6.91 -8.83
C SER A 244 2.35 6.54 -7.95
N LEU A 245 3.58 6.73 -8.46
CA LEU A 245 4.81 6.39 -7.76
C LEU A 245 4.98 7.21 -6.48
N ILE A 246 4.98 8.54 -6.60
CA ILE A 246 5.22 9.43 -5.47
C ILE A 246 4.09 9.32 -4.45
N GLY A 247 2.84 9.32 -4.91
CA GLY A 247 1.68 9.18 -4.03
C GLY A 247 1.74 7.89 -3.21
N TRP A 248 2.11 6.76 -3.82
CA TRP A 248 2.26 5.49 -3.12
C TRP A 248 3.40 5.51 -2.11
N ILE A 249 4.61 5.93 -2.52
CA ILE A 249 5.79 6.01 -1.64
C ILE A 249 5.51 6.89 -0.42
N VAL A 250 4.94 8.07 -0.63
CA VAL A 250 4.64 9.04 0.44
C VAL A 250 3.62 8.46 1.41
N THR A 251 2.57 7.80 0.90
CA THR A 251 1.53 7.18 1.72
C THR A 251 2.10 6.11 2.63
N VAL A 252 2.79 5.12 2.06
CA VAL A 252 3.39 4.01 2.83
C VAL A 252 4.45 4.54 3.80
N SER A 253 5.31 5.47 3.38
CA SER A 253 6.34 6.04 4.24
C SER A 253 5.76 6.84 5.42
N THR A 254 4.70 7.60 5.18
CA THR A 254 4.04 8.40 6.23
C THR A 254 3.34 7.48 7.23
N LEU A 255 2.64 6.44 6.76
CA LEU A 255 2.02 5.44 7.62
C LEU A 255 3.07 4.69 8.46
N ALA A 256 4.19 4.29 7.87
CA ALA A 256 5.28 3.61 8.56
C ALA A 256 5.92 4.48 9.66
N ARG A 257 6.13 5.78 9.38
CA ARG A 257 6.65 6.74 10.35
C ARG A 257 5.65 7.01 11.47
N ASN A 258 4.36 7.10 11.16
CA ASN A 258 3.31 7.32 12.18
C ASN A 258 3.13 6.10 13.09
N ALA A 259 3.30 4.89 12.56
CA ALA A 259 3.21 3.66 13.33
C ALA A 259 4.43 3.40 14.24
N SER A 260 5.57 4.07 13.96
CA SER A 260 6.80 3.91 14.73
C SER A 260 6.75 4.79 15.99
N PRO A 261 6.90 4.22 17.21
CA PRO A 261 6.93 5.03 18.43
C PRO A 261 8.08 6.03 18.38
N ALA A 262 7.80 7.29 18.73
CA ALA A 262 8.78 8.36 18.69
C ALA A 262 10.06 7.96 19.47
N PRO A 263 11.27 8.13 18.88
CA PRO A 263 12.53 7.70 19.49
C PRO A 263 12.76 8.21 20.93
N ALA A 264 12.20 9.39 21.25
CA ALA A 264 12.33 10.04 22.54
C ALA A 264 11.77 9.21 23.71
N ALA A 265 10.69 8.44 23.51
CA ALA A 265 10.12 7.61 24.58
C ALA A 265 11.03 6.43 24.97
N ARG A 266 11.95 5.98 24.10
CA ARG A 266 12.93 4.94 24.43
C ARG A 266 14.14 5.48 25.19
N GLN A 267 14.51 6.74 25.00
CA GLN A 267 15.64 7.35 25.71
C GLN A 267 15.32 7.70 27.16
N VAL A 268 14.08 8.12 27.47
CA VAL A 268 13.69 8.46 28.85
C VAL A 268 13.66 7.23 29.78
N VAL A 269 13.29 6.06 29.27
CA VAL A 269 13.32 4.82 30.06
C VAL A 269 14.75 4.32 30.29
N ALA A 270 15.67 4.56 29.36
CA ALA A 270 17.07 4.19 29.52
C ALA A 270 17.84 5.14 30.46
N ALA A 271 17.49 6.43 30.49
CA ALA A 271 18.15 7.42 31.34
C ALA A 271 17.70 7.38 32.82
N GLY A 272 16.57 6.73 33.13
CA GLY A 272 16.06 6.59 34.51
C GLY A 272 16.71 5.45 35.32
N VAL A 273 17.45 4.56 34.68
CA VAL A 273 18.26 3.53 35.37
C VAL A 273 19.68 4.05 35.50
N SER A 274 19.86 5.09 36.30
CA SER A 274 21.18 5.35 36.87
C SER A 274 21.47 4.17 37.80
N PRO A 275 22.52 3.37 37.57
CA PRO A 275 22.91 2.34 38.52
C PRO A 275 23.26 3.08 39.81
N GLY A 276 22.40 2.95 40.81
CA GLY A 276 22.67 3.46 42.14
C GLY A 276 24.07 3.01 42.50
N THR A 277 24.97 3.99 42.68
CA THR A 277 26.28 3.79 43.27
C THR A 277 26.05 2.96 44.53
N PRO A 278 26.59 1.73 44.63
CA PRO A 278 26.48 0.98 45.88
C PRO A 278 27.14 1.85 46.95
N GLY A 279 26.34 2.27 47.93
CA GLY A 279 26.81 3.02 49.07
C GLY A 279 27.96 2.23 49.70
N ILE A 280 29.15 2.82 49.65
CA ILE A 280 30.28 2.36 50.45
C ILE A 280 29.86 2.64 51.88
N SER A 281 29.41 1.59 52.58
CA SER A 281 29.21 1.61 54.02
C SER A 281 30.56 1.89 54.67
N GLU A 282 30.72 3.10 55.17
CA GLU A 282 31.84 3.54 55.99
C GLU A 282 31.88 2.64 57.25
N VAL A 283 32.96 1.87 57.40
CA VAL A 283 33.22 1.04 58.59
C VAL A 283 33.92 1.94 59.61
N PRO A 284 33.35 2.18 60.81
CA PRO A 284 34.04 2.95 61.84
C PRO A 284 35.12 2.08 62.50
N SER A 285 36.36 2.59 62.50
CA SER A 285 37.50 1.99 63.22
C SER A 285 37.32 2.13 64.74
N PRO A 286 37.56 1.06 65.53
CA PRO A 286 37.56 1.14 66.99
C PRO A 286 38.90 1.68 67.51
N LEU A 287 38.82 2.53 68.54
CA LEU A 287 39.87 2.81 69.52
C LEU A 287 39.46 2.17 70.84
#